data_AF-A0A1A2N5L6-F1
#
_entry.id   AF-A0A1A2N5L6-F1
#
_cell.length_a   1.000
_cell.length_b   1.000
_cell.length_c   1.000
_cell.angle_alpha   90.00
_cell.angle_beta   90.00
_cell.angle_gamma   90.00
#
_symmetry.space_group_name_H-M   'P 1'
#
loop_
_entity.id
_entity.type
_entity.pdbx_description
1 polymer ?
#
loop_
_entity_poly.entity_id
_entity_poly.type
_entity_poly.pdbx_seq_one_letter_code
_entity_poly.pdbx_strand_id
1 'polypeptide(L)'
;MNRRMLTDAEVAWHLADAARPCLNRPQRQMIYIELGAGDELRAIERILRTVVDRGFELPPGAIKMVRSWTERYRGSAFEPMFDHLLGGLAPRNDYSGTENVDGPIGEVYRLNLRPRSYANLQYGRAAHSA
;
A
#
# COMPACT_ATOMS: atom_id res chain seq x y z
N MET A 1 -15.92 18.15 0.24
CA MET A 1 -15.02 17.33 1.08
C MET A 1 -13.65 17.32 0.42
N ASN A 2 -12.66 18.04 0.98
CA ASN A 2 -11.29 18.03 0.47
C ASN A 2 -10.66 16.67 0.76
N ARG A 3 -10.46 15.84 -0.27
CA ARG A 3 -9.65 14.63 -0.16
C ARG A 3 -8.20 15.09 0.01
N ARG A 4 -7.70 15.13 1.25
CA ARG A 4 -6.26 15.30 1.48
C ARG A 4 -5.56 14.11 0.83
N MET A 5 -4.65 14.38 -0.10
CA MET A 5 -3.80 13.35 -0.69
C MET A 5 -2.85 12.81 0.37
N LEU A 6 -2.67 11.49 0.39
CA LEU A 6 -1.71 10.84 1.28
C LEU A 6 -0.29 11.10 0.79
N THR A 7 0.59 11.38 1.73
CA THR A 7 2.05 11.41 1.55
C THR A 7 2.61 10.01 1.29
N ASP A 8 3.84 9.97 0.79
CA ASP A 8 4.61 8.75 0.49
C ASP A 8 4.74 7.90 1.75
N ALA A 9 5.09 8.54 2.87
CA ALA A 9 5.18 7.88 4.17
C ALA A 9 3.85 7.29 4.62
N GLU A 10 2.76 8.04 4.53
CA GLU A 10 1.43 7.52 4.91
C GLU A 10 1.07 6.29 4.07
N VAL A 11 1.29 6.32 2.75
CA VAL A 11 1.03 5.18 1.88
C VAL A 11 1.93 3.99 2.21
N ALA A 12 3.22 4.23 2.44
CA ALA A 12 4.18 3.18 2.73
C ALA A 12 3.86 2.47 4.06
N TRP A 13 3.47 3.22 5.09
CA TRP A 13 3.03 2.66 6.37
C TRP A 13 1.72 1.87 6.23
N HIS A 14 0.73 2.40 5.51
CA HIS A 14 -0.53 1.69 5.28
C HIS A 14 -0.31 0.38 4.50
N LEU A 15 0.56 0.38 3.50
CA LEU A 15 0.93 -0.82 2.76
C LEU A 15 1.70 -1.82 3.60
N ALA A 16 2.62 -1.36 4.45
CA ALA A 16 3.39 -2.25 5.32
C ALA A 16 2.48 -3.02 6.30
N ASP A 17 1.44 -2.37 6.83
CA ASP A 17 0.46 -3.03 7.71
C ASP A 17 -0.46 -3.97 6.94
N ALA A 18 -0.97 -3.55 5.77
CA ALA A 18 -1.84 -4.38 4.93
C ALA A 18 -1.13 -5.64 4.39
N ALA A 19 0.15 -5.52 4.02
CA ALA A 19 0.96 -6.62 3.49
C ALA A 19 1.62 -7.46 4.61
N ARG A 20 1.52 -7.04 5.88
CA ARG A 20 2.19 -7.70 7.01
C ARG A 20 2.01 -9.23 7.08
N PRO A 21 0.85 -9.82 6.72
CA PRO A 21 0.68 -11.28 6.68
C PRO A 21 1.55 -11.98 5.63
N CYS A 22 1.87 -11.33 4.50
CA CYS A 22 2.66 -11.93 3.43
C CYS A 22 4.17 -11.64 3.53
N LEU A 23 4.58 -10.74 4.42
CA LEU A 23 5.98 -10.37 4.60
C LEU A 23 6.67 -11.29 5.61
N ASN A 24 7.78 -11.92 5.22
CA ASN A 24 8.63 -12.65 6.16
C ASN A 24 9.43 -11.68 7.07
N ARG A 25 10.06 -12.20 8.12
CA ARG A 25 10.80 -11.38 9.10
C ARG A 25 11.91 -10.53 8.45
N PRO A 26 12.79 -11.07 7.59
CA PRO A 26 13.78 -10.27 6.87
C PRO A 26 13.17 -9.16 6.00
N GLN A 27 12.07 -9.46 5.29
CA GLN A 27 11.37 -8.47 4.45
C GLN A 27 10.81 -7.32 5.28
N ARG A 28 10.14 -7.62 6.40
CA ARG A 28 9.63 -6.60 7.32
C ARG A 28 10.74 -5.73 7.89
N GLN A 29 11.85 -6.35 8.28
CA GLN A 29 13.00 -5.62 8.82
C GLN A 29 13.56 -4.63 7.80
N MET A 30 13.76 -5.07 6.55
CA MET A 30 14.24 -4.19 5.48
C MET A 30 13.28 -3.04 5.20
N ILE A 31 11.98 -3.33 5.12
CA ILE A 31 10.94 -2.30 4.91
C ILE A 31 10.98 -1.25 6.03
N TYR A 32 11.07 -1.67 7.30
CA TYR A 32 11.11 -0.70 8.41
C TYR A 32 12.41 0.12 8.45
N ILE A 33 13.53 -0.43 7.98
CA ILE A 33 14.78 0.33 7.82
C ILE A 33 14.58 1.41 6.76
N GLU A 34 14.01 1.08 5.61
CA GLU A 34 13.77 2.03 4.51
C GLU A 34 12.79 3.14 4.93
N LEU A 35 11.72 2.78 5.64
CA LEU A 35 10.80 3.76 6.23
C LEU A 35 11.47 4.66 7.27
N GLY A 36 12.37 4.12 8.08
CA GLY A 36 13.14 4.89 9.06
C GLY A 36 14.18 5.83 8.42
N ALA A 37 14.66 5.48 7.22
CA ALA A 37 15.63 6.26 6.47
C ALA A 37 14.99 7.34 5.57
N GLY A 38 13.66 7.33 5.40
CA GLY A 38 12.97 8.23 4.49
C GLY A 38 13.01 7.79 3.02
N ASP A 39 13.21 6.48 2.76
CA ASP A 39 13.20 5.88 1.43
C ASP A 39 11.80 5.29 1.13
N GLU A 40 10.74 6.09 1.23
CA GLU A 40 9.37 5.57 1.21
C GLU A 40 8.97 4.95 -0.13
N LEU A 41 9.41 5.54 -1.24
CA LEU A 41 9.13 4.99 -2.58
C LEU A 41 9.74 3.62 -2.78
N ARG A 42 10.95 3.42 -2.26
CA ARG A 42 11.65 2.13 -2.30
C ARG A 42 10.95 1.10 -1.42
N ALA A 43 10.48 1.51 -0.24
CA ALA A 43 9.69 0.67 0.64
C ALA A 43 8.37 0.25 -0.03
N ILE A 44 7.65 1.20 -0.66
CA ILE A 44 6.41 0.95 -1.39
C ILE A 44 6.65 -0.04 -2.53
N GLU A 45 7.65 0.20 -3.37
CA GLU A 45 8.00 -0.71 -4.48
C GLU A 45 8.26 -2.12 -3.96
N ARG A 46 9.07 -2.27 -2.91
CA ARG A 46 9.40 -3.58 -2.33
C ARG A 46 8.19 -4.29 -1.76
N ILE A 47 7.29 -3.58 -1.09
CA ILE A 47 6.04 -4.15 -0.56
C ILE A 47 5.19 -4.65 -1.73
N LEU A 48 4.94 -3.82 -2.73
CA LEU A 48 4.09 -4.16 -3.87
C LEU A 48 4.66 -5.33 -4.66
N ARG A 49 5.97 -5.36 -4.92
CA ARG A 49 6.64 -6.51 -5.55
C ARG A 49 6.45 -7.79 -4.74
N THR A 50 6.66 -7.73 -3.42
CA THR A 50 6.47 -8.91 -2.58
C THR A 50 5.04 -9.42 -2.59
N VAL A 51 4.05 -8.51 -2.62
CA VAL A 51 2.64 -8.85 -2.72
C VAL A 51 2.34 -9.55 -4.04
N VAL A 52 2.81 -8.98 -5.17
CA VAL A 52 2.63 -9.55 -6.51
C VAL A 52 3.33 -10.91 -6.64
N ASP A 53 4.59 -11.01 -6.21
CA ASP A 53 5.39 -12.24 -6.28
C ASP A 53 4.76 -13.38 -5.48
N ARG A 54 4.10 -13.05 -4.35
CA ARG A 54 3.42 -14.02 -3.49
C ARG A 54 1.96 -14.25 -3.86
N GLY A 55 1.42 -13.51 -4.82
CA GLY A 55 -0.01 -13.54 -5.14
C GLY A 55 -0.90 -13.19 -3.95
N PHE A 56 -0.45 -12.32 -3.05
CA PHE A 56 -1.22 -11.95 -1.86
C PHE A 56 -2.30 -10.94 -2.21
N GLU A 57 -3.54 -11.21 -1.79
CA GLU A 57 -4.65 -10.30 -2.01
C GLU A 57 -4.63 -9.16 -0.99
N LEU A 58 -4.30 -7.95 -1.46
CA LEU A 58 -4.42 -6.76 -0.62
C LEU A 58 -5.89 -6.40 -0.41
N PRO A 59 -6.25 -5.83 0.75
CA PRO A 59 -7.59 -5.29 0.97
C PRO A 59 -7.98 -4.29 -0.14
N PRO A 60 -9.23 -4.31 -0.65
CA PRO A 60 -9.66 -3.41 -1.73
C PRO A 60 -9.44 -1.93 -1.42
N GLY A 61 -9.54 -1.55 -0.14
CA GLY A 61 -9.23 -0.20 0.34
C GLY A 61 -7.77 0.19 0.12
N ALA A 62 -6.83 -0.73 0.35
CA ALA A 62 -5.41 -0.51 0.10
C ALA A 62 -5.12 -0.38 -1.39
N ILE A 63 -5.72 -1.23 -2.24
CA ILE A 63 -5.57 -1.14 -3.70
C ILE A 63 -6.09 0.21 -4.21
N LYS A 64 -7.29 0.63 -3.78
CA LYS A 64 -7.89 1.93 -4.16
C LYS A 64 -7.03 3.11 -3.71
N MET A 65 -6.45 3.02 -2.52
CA MET A 65 -5.53 4.00 -1.97
C MET A 65 -4.27 4.14 -2.85
N VAL A 66 -3.59 3.03 -3.16
CA VAL A 66 -2.40 3.05 -4.02
C VAL A 66 -2.73 3.56 -5.42
N ARG A 67 -3.86 3.14 -6.02
CA ARG A 67 -4.30 3.67 -7.32
C ARG A 67 -4.53 5.19 -7.30
N SER A 68 -5.16 5.69 -6.25
CA SER A 68 -5.40 7.14 -6.12
C SER A 68 -4.10 7.92 -5.87
N TRP A 69 -3.14 7.32 -5.17
CA TRP A 69 -1.84 7.91 -4.90
C TRP A 69 -0.91 7.89 -6.12
N THR A 70 -0.89 6.81 -6.89
CA THR A 70 -0.08 6.66 -8.12
C THR A 70 -0.48 7.64 -9.22
N GLU A 71 -1.73 8.11 -9.23
CA GLU A 71 -2.21 9.10 -10.20
C GLU A 71 -1.37 10.40 -10.21
N ARG A 72 -0.71 10.75 -9.10
CA ARG A 72 0.18 11.93 -9.07
C ARG A 72 1.50 11.73 -9.85
N TYR A 73 1.81 10.49 -10.22
CA TYR A 73 3.01 10.13 -10.97
C TYR A 73 2.75 9.96 -12.47
N ARG A 74 1.53 10.23 -12.95
CA ARG A 74 1.21 10.23 -14.38
C ARG A 74 2.15 11.17 -15.14
N GLY A 75 2.72 10.68 -16.23
CA GLY A 75 3.72 11.36 -17.05
C GLY A 75 5.13 11.38 -16.45
N SER A 76 5.35 10.79 -15.27
CA SER A 76 6.69 10.70 -14.66
C SER A 76 7.40 9.39 -15.04
N ALA A 77 8.72 9.36 -14.83
CA ALA A 77 9.52 8.14 -15.04
C ALA A 77 9.10 6.95 -14.15
N PHE A 78 8.35 7.19 -13.08
CA PHE A 78 7.88 6.15 -12.16
C PHE A 78 6.53 5.52 -12.58
N GLU A 79 5.80 6.15 -13.51
CA GLU A 79 4.50 5.66 -13.97
C GLU A 79 4.55 4.21 -14.49
N PRO A 80 5.48 3.82 -15.40
CA PRO A 80 5.48 2.47 -15.97
C PRO A 80 5.70 1.39 -14.90
N MET A 81 6.55 1.69 -13.91
CA MET A 81 6.81 0.79 -12.79
C MET A 81 5.55 0.58 -11.94
N PHE A 82 4.85 1.66 -11.58
CA PHE A 82 3.64 1.54 -10.76
C PHE A 82 2.49 0.90 -11.51
N ASP A 83 2.30 1.19 -12.79
CA ASP A 83 1.27 0.55 -13.60
C ASP A 83 1.52 -0.96 -13.75
N HIS A 84 2.78 -1.39 -13.91
CA HIS A 84 3.13 -2.81 -13.93
C HIS A 84 2.77 -3.50 -12.60
N LEU A 85 3.15 -2.90 -11.47
CA LEU A 85 2.86 -3.46 -10.15
C LEU A 85 1.35 -3.49 -9.87
N LEU A 86 0.62 -2.43 -10.19
CA LEU A 86 -0.83 -2.37 -10.04
C LEU A 86 -1.58 -3.33 -10.95
N GLY A 87 -1.04 -3.64 -12.13
CA GLY A 87 -1.54 -4.69 -13.01
C GLY A 87 -1.44 -6.07 -12.37
N GLY A 88 -0.34 -6.35 -11.67
CA GLY A 88 -0.16 -7.60 -10.92
C GLY A 88 -1.03 -7.75 -9.66
N LEU A 89 -1.60 -6.65 -9.15
CA LEU A 89 -2.53 -6.64 -8.01
C LEU A 89 -4.00 -6.81 -8.41
N ALA A 90 -4.31 -6.72 -9.71
CA ALA A 90 -5.65 -7.08 -10.15
C ALA A 90 -5.90 -8.55 -9.77
N PRO A 91 -7.12 -8.91 -9.33
CA PRO A 91 -7.44 -10.32 -9.11
C PRO A 91 -7.00 -11.06 -10.37
N ARG A 92 -6.12 -12.06 -10.20
CA ARG A 92 -5.87 -13.03 -11.26
C ARG A 92 -7.24 -13.60 -11.56
N ASN A 93 -7.84 -13.11 -12.63
CA ASN A 93 -9.11 -13.63 -13.10
C ASN A 93 -8.76 -14.95 -13.76
N ASP A 94 -8.44 -15.93 -12.92
CA ASP A 94 -8.38 -17.33 -13.25
C ASP A 94 -9.85 -17.76 -13.42
N TYR A 95 -10.52 -17.21 -14.44
CA TYR A 95 -11.79 -17.73 -14.94
C TYR A 95 -11.48 -19.09 -15.58
N SER A 96 -11.40 -20.13 -14.76
CA SER A 96 -11.57 -21.50 -15.20
C SER A 96 -12.58 -22.17 -14.27
N GLY A 97 -13.79 -22.37 -14.77
CA GLY A 97 -14.78 -23.25 -14.13
C GLY A 97 -16.03 -22.55 -13.61
N THR A 98 -17.04 -22.51 -14.47
CA THR A 98 -18.48 -22.44 -14.22
C THR A 98 -18.96 -22.74 -12.79
N GLU A 99 -19.65 -21.81 -12.13
CA GLU A 99 -20.96 -22.12 -11.55
C GLU A 99 -21.78 -20.85 -11.26
N ASN A 100 -23.04 -20.89 -11.67
CA ASN A 100 -24.05 -19.89 -11.35
C ASN A 100 -24.34 -19.92 -9.84
N VAL A 101 -24.27 -18.77 -9.17
CA VAL A 101 -25.07 -18.54 -7.95
C VAL A 101 -25.55 -17.10 -7.92
N ASP A 102 -26.82 -16.99 -8.29
CA ASP A 102 -27.73 -15.88 -8.04
C ASP A 102 -27.81 -15.63 -6.52
N GLY A 103 -27.40 -14.44 -6.05
CA GLY A 103 -27.45 -14.07 -4.64
C GLY A 103 -27.07 -12.61 -4.41
N PRO A 104 -27.84 -11.82 -3.63
CA PRO A 104 -27.66 -10.38 -3.54
C PRO A 104 -26.40 -10.02 -2.72
N ILE A 105 -25.49 -9.32 -3.38
CA ILE A 105 -24.31 -8.66 -2.78
C ILE A 105 -24.73 -7.43 -1.97
N GLY A 106 -25.19 -7.66 -0.74
CA GLY A 106 -25.36 -6.61 0.25
C GLY A 106 -24.82 -7.11 1.58
N GLU A 107 -24.02 -6.29 2.26
CA GLU A 107 -23.78 -6.38 3.71
C GLU A 107 -22.66 -7.32 4.21
N VAL A 108 -21.39 -6.95 4.01
CA VAL A 108 -20.32 -7.38 4.94
C VAL A 108 -19.28 -6.30 5.29
N TYR A 109 -19.02 -5.26 4.49
CA TYR A 109 -17.90 -4.34 4.79
C TYR A 109 -18.26 -3.11 5.63
N ARG A 110 -18.99 -3.33 6.73
CA ARG A 110 -19.08 -2.35 7.81
C ARG A 110 -18.39 -2.96 9.02
N LEU A 111 -17.10 -2.63 9.25
CA LEU A 111 -16.46 -2.40 10.55
C LEU A 111 -14.92 -2.30 10.42
N ASN A 112 -14.36 -1.36 11.19
CA ASN A 112 -12.93 -1.15 11.51
C ASN A 112 -12.07 -0.19 10.67
N LEU A 113 -12.62 0.98 10.34
CA LEU A 113 -11.79 2.19 10.22
C LEU A 113 -11.74 2.90 11.58
N ARG A 114 -10.78 2.55 12.44
CA ARG A 114 -10.35 3.46 13.51
C ARG A 114 -9.26 4.38 12.95
N PRO A 115 -9.42 5.71 12.98
CA PRO A 115 -8.34 6.60 12.62
C PRO A 115 -7.28 6.58 13.71
N ARG A 116 -6.09 6.05 13.40
CA ARG A 116 -4.89 6.29 14.21
C ARG A 116 -4.27 7.58 13.70
N SER A 117 -4.42 8.66 14.47
CA SER A 117 -3.84 9.97 14.13
C SER A 117 -2.31 9.89 14.09
N TYR A 118 -1.71 9.93 12.90
CA TYR A 118 -0.25 10.04 12.70
C TYR A 118 0.21 11.49 12.67
N ALA A 119 -0.29 12.32 13.60
CA ALA A 119 -0.01 13.76 13.63
C ALA A 119 1.30 14.16 14.34
N ASN A 120 2.17 13.22 14.74
CA ASN A 120 3.42 13.55 15.45
C ASN A 120 4.60 12.74 14.95
N LEU A 121 5.15 13.15 13.80
CA LEU A 121 6.55 12.92 13.44
C LEU A 121 7.18 14.27 13.07
N GLN A 122 7.17 15.21 14.02
CA GLN A 122 8.20 16.26 14.03
C GLN A 122 9.47 15.58 14.54
N TYR A 123 10.32 15.14 13.62
CA TYR A 123 11.68 14.74 13.97
C TYR A 123 12.40 15.93 14.57
N GLY A 124 12.85 15.75 15.81
CA GLY A 124 13.55 16.75 16.58
C GLY A 124 14.80 17.23 15.85
N ARG A 125 14.86 18.55 15.65
CA ARG A 125 16.10 19.28 15.41
C ARG A 125 16.91 19.22 16.71
N ALA A 126 17.73 18.19 16.86
CA ALA A 126 18.70 18.11 17.95
C ALA A 126 19.84 19.11 17.70
N ALA A 127 20.20 19.79 18.79
CA ALA A 127 21.24 20.79 18.87
C ALA A 127 22.61 20.26 18.41
N HIS A 128 23.31 21.08 17.62
CA HIS A 128 24.76 21.10 17.61
C HIS A 128 25.19 22.46 18.13
N SER A 129 25.60 22.49 19.40
CA SER A 129 26.52 23.52 19.91
C SER A 129 27.92 23.23 19.34
N ALA A 130 28.53 24.25 18.77
CA ALA A 130 29.96 24.51 18.78
C ALA A 130 30.15 26.01 18.57
#